data_AF-A0AA37HXV7-F1
#
_entry.id   AF-A0AA37HXV7-F1
#
_cell.length_a   1.000
_cell.length_b   1.000
_cell.length_c   1.000
_cell.angle_alpha   90.00
_cell.angle_beta   90.00
_cell.angle_gamma   90.00
#
_symmetry.space_group_name_H-M   'P 1'
#
loop_
_entity.id
_entity.type
_entity.pdbx_description
1 polymer ?
#
loop_
_entity_poly.entity_id
_entity_poly.type
_entity_poly.pdbx_seq_one_letter_code
_entity_poly.pdbx_strand_id
1 'polypeptide(L)'
;MMPQYTDKVLTIALLVTFFLVTSCRTVNQTSIPYQQITGWSRHSNAQVTHFLQTTDTMKSRKVAVFDCDGTLIGQRPYYLNDEALFSYMAAYRGKTDDISKQKYALFEKFCSEKETLTDDEYYHYYARMLSGMTREEARQIGIRTYNRCYTSKVFTDMQTLITNLKRHNFEIWVVTGSLELLYQQVCTEAFGIPEDHIIGIRIKEGADGKLMDECERPLSLEAGKVNAIKKYIGVKPLLAAGNSRGDLEMMQYAQSLKIILNPNDTRALDVLGGKTLKKYWQADSNCIVEQALDIDDGYPYFCHTINLPQN
;
A
#
# COMPACT_ATOMS: atom_id res chain seq x y z
N MET A 1 42.25 89.74 -8.78
CA MET A 1 40.94 90.33 -9.16
C MET A 1 40.10 89.22 -9.77
N MET A 2 39.08 88.72 -9.04
CA MET A 2 37.96 88.05 -9.71
C MET A 2 37.10 89.12 -10.40
N PRO A 3 36.55 88.81 -11.57
CA PRO A 3 35.11 88.53 -11.68
C PRO A 3 34.86 87.42 -12.74
N GLN A 4 33.70 86.85 -13.04
CA GLN A 4 32.32 86.77 -12.52
C GLN A 4 31.70 85.59 -13.31
N TYR A 5 30.84 84.80 -12.67
CA TYR A 5 29.96 83.83 -13.36
C TYR A 5 28.86 84.58 -14.14
N THR A 6 28.54 84.10 -15.35
CA THR A 6 27.17 84.17 -15.89
C THR A 6 26.87 82.96 -16.77
N ASP A 7 25.68 82.42 -16.53
CA ASP A 7 25.09 81.17 -16.99
C ASP A 7 24.98 80.98 -18.51
N LYS A 8 25.26 79.76 -18.97
CA LYS A 8 24.49 79.12 -20.03
C LYS A 8 24.27 77.64 -19.70
N VAL A 9 23.02 77.36 -19.36
CA VAL A 9 22.40 76.04 -19.30
C VAL A 9 22.69 75.28 -20.60
N LEU A 10 23.39 74.14 -20.50
CA LEU A 10 23.29 73.09 -21.49
C LEU A 10 23.36 71.72 -20.81
N THR A 11 22.18 71.14 -20.72
CA THR A 11 21.81 69.78 -20.35
C THR A 11 22.70 68.73 -21.03
N ILE A 12 23.50 67.97 -20.28
CA ILE A 12 23.90 66.61 -20.67
C ILE A 12 23.84 65.73 -19.42
N ALA A 13 22.73 64.98 -19.32
CA ALA A 13 22.58 63.87 -18.40
C ALA A 13 23.58 62.77 -18.79
N LEU A 14 24.54 62.49 -17.92
CA LEU A 14 25.40 61.32 -18.05
C LEU A 14 24.57 60.08 -17.67
N LEU A 15 24.03 59.41 -18.70
CA LEU A 15 23.43 58.08 -18.63
C LEU A 15 24.50 57.08 -18.17
N VAL A 16 24.44 56.70 -16.89
CA VAL A 16 25.07 55.47 -16.39
C VAL A 16 24.20 54.30 -16.84
N THR A 17 24.44 53.81 -18.05
CA THR A 17 23.82 52.57 -18.52
C THR A 17 24.72 51.41 -18.09
N PHE A 18 24.60 51.00 -16.83
CA PHE A 18 25.14 49.72 -16.37
C PHE A 18 24.24 48.63 -16.98
N PHE A 19 24.65 48.08 -18.11
CA PHE A 19 24.03 46.88 -18.68
C PHE A 19 24.37 45.68 -17.77
N LEU A 20 23.63 45.55 -16.67
CA LEU A 20 23.48 44.28 -15.97
C LEU A 20 22.64 43.38 -16.88
N VAL A 21 23.31 42.67 -17.78
CA VAL A 21 22.74 41.47 -18.39
C VAL A 21 22.66 40.45 -17.26
N THR A 22 21.63 40.54 -16.43
CA THR A 22 21.14 39.39 -15.68
C THR A 22 20.64 38.41 -16.72
N SER A 23 21.53 37.53 -17.17
CA SER A 23 21.12 36.28 -17.80
C SER A 23 20.26 35.57 -16.78
N CYS A 24 18.95 35.74 -16.91
CA CYS A 24 17.96 34.91 -16.25
C CYS A 24 18.24 33.50 -16.76
N ARG A 25 19.08 32.75 -16.04
CA ARG A 25 19.17 31.31 -16.24
C ARG A 25 17.80 30.80 -15.83
N THR A 26 16.91 30.65 -16.81
CA THR A 26 15.84 29.68 -16.72
C THR A 26 16.52 28.38 -16.37
N VAL A 27 16.48 28.01 -15.09
CA VAL A 27 16.74 26.64 -14.69
C VAL A 27 15.72 25.86 -15.50
N ASN A 28 16.17 25.22 -16.58
CA ASN A 28 15.38 24.20 -17.24
C ASN A 28 15.19 23.12 -16.19
N GLN A 29 14.11 23.25 -15.43
CA GLN A 29 13.65 22.23 -14.52
C GLN A 29 13.29 21.07 -15.43
N THR A 30 14.23 20.14 -15.63
CA THR A 30 13.98 18.90 -16.36
C THR A 30 12.80 18.25 -15.68
N SER A 31 11.63 18.29 -16.33
CA SER A 31 10.42 17.67 -15.82
C SER A 31 10.72 16.20 -15.57
N ILE A 32 10.47 15.72 -14.35
CA ILE A 32 10.64 14.32 -14.01
C ILE A 32 9.76 13.51 -14.99
N PRO A 33 10.33 12.57 -15.76
CA PRO A 33 9.57 11.87 -16.81
C PRO A 33 8.52 10.94 -16.19
N TYR A 34 7.27 11.16 -16.56
CA TYR A 34 6.14 10.28 -16.23
C TYR A 34 6.06 9.09 -17.19
N GLN A 35 6.00 7.88 -16.65
CA GLN A 35 5.71 6.67 -17.42
C GLN A 35 4.20 6.41 -17.42
N GLN A 36 3.59 6.37 -18.61
CA GLN A 36 2.18 6.02 -18.74
C GLN A 36 1.92 4.63 -18.15
N ILE A 37 0.88 4.53 -17.33
CA ILE A 37 0.40 3.29 -16.75
C ILE A 37 -0.47 2.60 -17.80
N THR A 38 0.02 1.51 -18.36
CA THR A 38 -0.67 0.72 -19.38
C THR A 38 -1.95 0.11 -18.82
N GLY A 39 -3.04 0.13 -19.60
CA GLY A 39 -4.35 -0.40 -19.19
C GLY A 39 -5.25 0.65 -18.51
N TRP A 40 -4.67 1.71 -17.96
CA TRP A 40 -5.44 2.80 -17.37
C TRP A 40 -5.94 3.80 -18.41
N SER A 41 -7.05 4.47 -18.10
CA SER A 41 -7.60 5.49 -18.97
C SER A 41 -6.65 6.69 -19.14
N ARG A 42 -6.83 7.44 -20.24
CA ARG A 42 -6.10 8.71 -20.44
C ARG A 42 -6.38 9.71 -19.34
N HIS A 43 -7.60 9.72 -18.81
CA HIS A 43 -8.00 10.61 -17.73
C HIS A 43 -7.25 10.28 -16.43
N SER A 44 -7.23 9.00 -16.04
CA SER A 44 -6.52 8.53 -14.85
C SER A 44 -5.01 8.82 -14.93
N ASN A 45 -4.38 8.54 -16.06
CA ASN A 45 -2.97 8.89 -16.29
C ASN A 45 -2.72 10.40 -16.17
N ALA A 46 -3.63 11.23 -16.68
CA ALA A 46 -3.52 12.68 -16.54
C ALA A 46 -3.71 13.14 -15.08
N GLN A 47 -4.63 12.53 -14.32
CA GLN A 47 -4.80 12.81 -12.89
C GLN A 47 -3.56 12.44 -12.07
N VAL A 48 -2.96 11.27 -12.31
CA VAL A 48 -1.68 10.89 -11.65
C VAL A 48 -0.59 11.89 -12.02
N THR A 49 -0.44 12.23 -13.30
CA THR A 49 0.57 13.21 -13.75
C THR A 49 0.39 14.56 -13.05
N HIS A 50 -0.85 15.06 -12.98
CA HIS A 50 -1.18 16.31 -12.32
C HIS A 50 -0.89 16.26 -10.81
N PHE A 51 -1.26 15.16 -10.14
CA PHE A 51 -0.95 14.94 -8.73
C PHE A 51 0.56 14.97 -8.45
N LEU A 52 1.36 14.31 -9.28
CA LEU A 52 2.82 14.31 -9.14
C LEU A 52 3.41 15.72 -9.32
N GLN A 53 2.99 16.43 -10.38
CA GLN A 53 3.46 17.79 -10.65
C GLN A 53 3.10 18.78 -9.53
N THR A 54 1.89 18.69 -8.99
CA THR A 54 1.43 19.59 -7.92
C THR A 54 2.11 19.31 -6.58
N THR A 55 2.65 18.10 -6.38
CA THR A 55 3.37 17.73 -5.17
C THR A 55 4.89 17.89 -5.29
N ASP A 56 5.44 18.20 -6.46
CA ASP A 56 6.89 18.28 -6.69
C ASP A 56 7.60 19.30 -5.81
N THR A 57 6.98 20.45 -5.60
CA THR A 57 7.55 21.55 -4.80
C THR A 57 7.39 21.36 -3.29
N MET A 58 6.65 20.34 -2.86
CA MET A 58 6.46 20.06 -1.44
C MET A 58 7.78 19.64 -0.78
N LYS A 59 8.10 20.30 0.33
CA LYS A 59 9.29 19.99 1.16
C LYS A 59 9.00 19.01 2.30
N SER A 60 7.72 18.73 2.57
CA SER A 60 7.32 17.75 3.58
C SER A 60 7.49 16.32 3.07
N ARG A 61 7.54 15.35 3.99
CA ARG A 61 7.51 13.91 3.65
C ARG A 61 6.31 13.62 2.74
N LYS A 62 6.56 13.02 1.58
CA LYS A 62 5.54 12.59 0.62
C LYS A 62 5.29 11.11 0.83
N VAL A 63 4.14 10.76 1.39
CA VAL A 63 3.80 9.36 1.71
C VAL A 63 2.67 8.90 0.79
N ALA A 64 2.84 7.73 0.20
CA ALA A 64 1.79 6.98 -0.47
C ALA A 64 1.60 5.63 0.24
N VAL A 65 0.35 5.31 0.60
CA VAL A 65 -0.01 4.03 1.24
C VAL A 65 -0.83 3.17 0.29
N PHE A 66 -0.58 1.87 0.33
CA PHE A 66 -1.25 0.88 -0.51
C PHE A 66 -1.75 -0.25 0.38
N ASP A 67 -2.96 -0.71 0.16
CA ASP A 67 -3.29 -2.09 0.51
C ASP A 67 -2.48 -3.08 -0.36
N CYS A 68 -2.47 -4.38 -0.02
CA CYS A 68 -1.76 -5.39 -0.81
C CYS A 68 -2.68 -6.30 -1.62
N ASP A 69 -3.59 -7.04 -0.97
CA ASP A 69 -4.38 -8.09 -1.62
C ASP A 69 -5.54 -7.51 -2.44
N GLY A 70 -5.50 -7.70 -3.75
CA GLY A 70 -6.41 -7.08 -4.72
C GLY A 70 -6.07 -5.62 -5.03
N THR A 71 -4.97 -5.10 -4.47
CA THR A 71 -4.48 -3.73 -4.72
C THR A 71 -3.09 -3.72 -5.37
N LEU A 72 -2.16 -4.55 -4.92
CA LEU A 72 -0.82 -4.73 -5.49
C LEU A 72 -0.65 -6.13 -6.09
N ILE A 73 -1.20 -7.15 -5.44
CA ILE A 73 -1.15 -8.55 -5.88
C ILE A 73 -2.58 -9.08 -5.94
N GLY A 74 -2.94 -9.84 -6.97
CA GLY A 74 -4.27 -10.43 -7.10
C GLY A 74 -4.64 -11.33 -5.92
N GLN A 75 -5.89 -11.20 -5.47
CA GLN A 75 -6.42 -11.92 -4.31
C GLN A 75 -7.29 -13.12 -4.68
N ARG A 76 -7.55 -13.37 -5.97
CA ARG A 76 -8.45 -14.43 -6.40
C ARG A 76 -7.73 -15.74 -6.73
N PRO A 77 -8.30 -16.90 -6.36
CA PRO A 77 -9.51 -17.07 -5.56
C PRO A 77 -9.30 -16.89 -4.05
N TYR A 78 -8.05 -16.91 -3.56
CA TYR A 78 -7.72 -16.81 -2.14
C TYR A 78 -6.58 -15.82 -1.87
N TYR A 79 -6.58 -15.27 -0.66
CA TYR A 79 -5.49 -14.43 -0.16
C TYR A 79 -4.18 -15.23 -0.03
N LEU A 80 -3.06 -14.59 -0.35
CA LEU A 80 -1.73 -15.18 -0.14
C LEU A 80 -1.55 -15.57 1.32
N ASN A 81 -2.00 -14.71 2.24
CA ASN A 81 -1.99 -14.95 3.67
C ASN A 81 -2.57 -16.33 4.04
N ASP A 82 -3.78 -16.61 3.57
CA ASP A 82 -4.54 -17.80 3.93
C ASP A 82 -3.93 -19.05 3.28
N GLU A 83 -3.61 -18.97 1.98
CA GLU A 83 -2.96 -20.07 1.28
C GLU A 83 -1.63 -20.43 1.94
N ALA A 84 -0.84 -19.42 2.33
CA ALA A 84 0.47 -19.62 2.94
C ALA A 84 0.34 -20.28 4.32
N LEU A 85 -0.53 -19.73 5.19
CA LEU A 85 -0.69 -20.20 6.55
C LEU A 85 -1.35 -21.58 6.59
N PHE A 86 -2.42 -21.80 5.84
CA PHE A 86 -3.15 -23.07 5.85
C PHE A 86 -2.37 -24.19 5.18
N SER A 87 -1.65 -23.92 4.08
CA SER A 87 -0.72 -24.90 3.51
C SER A 87 0.36 -25.30 4.52
N TYR A 88 0.92 -24.33 5.25
CA TYR A 88 1.92 -24.59 6.28
C TYR A 88 1.36 -25.45 7.42
N MET A 89 0.16 -25.15 7.90
CA MET A 89 -0.48 -25.93 8.96
C MET A 89 -0.84 -27.35 8.50
N ALA A 90 -1.30 -27.51 7.26
CA ALA A 90 -1.64 -28.80 6.68
C ALA A 90 -0.45 -29.75 6.57
N ALA A 91 0.77 -29.23 6.44
CA ALA A 91 1.99 -30.03 6.42
C ALA A 91 2.27 -30.76 7.76
N TYR A 92 1.51 -30.47 8.82
CA TYR A 92 1.56 -31.20 10.09
C TYR A 92 0.61 -32.40 10.14
N ARG A 93 -0.29 -32.55 9.16
CA ARG A 93 -1.25 -33.65 9.11
C ARG A 93 -0.54 -35.02 9.16
N GLY A 94 -0.96 -35.87 10.10
CA GLY A 94 -0.45 -37.23 10.22
C GLY A 94 0.95 -37.37 10.86
N LYS A 95 1.59 -36.26 11.23
CA LYS A 95 2.84 -36.32 12.01
C LYS A 95 2.57 -36.82 13.44
N THR A 96 3.56 -37.51 14.00
CA THR A 96 3.37 -38.27 15.25
C THR A 96 3.97 -37.62 16.48
N ASP A 97 4.86 -36.63 16.34
CA ASP A 97 5.41 -35.88 17.47
C ASP A 97 4.36 -34.94 18.10
N ASP A 98 4.52 -34.66 19.39
CA ASP A 98 3.51 -33.94 20.18
C ASP A 98 3.30 -32.51 19.70
N ILE A 99 4.38 -31.81 19.29
CA ILE A 99 4.31 -30.43 18.80
C ILE A 99 3.50 -30.39 17.49
N SER A 100 3.80 -31.29 16.56
CA SER A 100 3.06 -31.37 15.29
C SER A 100 1.59 -31.71 15.50
N LYS A 101 1.26 -32.63 16.42
CA LYS A 101 -0.13 -32.96 16.77
C LYS A 101 -0.87 -31.75 17.33
N GLN A 102 -0.24 -31.01 18.25
CA GLN A 102 -0.83 -29.80 18.83
C GLN A 102 -1.08 -28.72 17.77
N LYS A 103 -0.11 -28.48 16.88
CA LYS A 103 -0.27 -27.54 15.76
C LYS A 103 -1.41 -27.94 14.84
N TYR A 104 -1.48 -29.21 14.44
CA TYR A 104 -2.54 -29.66 13.54
C TYR A 104 -3.93 -29.62 14.21
N ALA A 105 -4.03 -30.00 15.49
CA ALA A 105 -5.28 -29.90 16.26
C ALA A 105 -5.77 -28.45 16.40
N LEU A 106 -4.86 -27.48 16.57
CA LEU A 106 -5.20 -26.05 16.55
C LEU A 106 -5.82 -25.64 15.20
N PHE A 107 -5.25 -26.12 14.10
CA PHE A 107 -5.75 -25.84 12.76
C PHE A 107 -7.12 -26.48 12.50
N GLU A 108 -7.34 -27.72 12.94
CA GLU A 108 -8.65 -28.38 12.86
C GLU A 108 -9.70 -27.64 13.67
N LYS A 109 -9.35 -27.19 14.88
CA LYS A 109 -10.23 -26.37 15.72
C LYS A 109 -10.62 -25.08 14.99
N PHE A 110 -9.64 -24.33 14.47
CA PHE A 110 -9.90 -23.13 13.68
C PHE A 110 -10.87 -23.41 12.51
N CYS A 111 -10.61 -24.44 11.70
CA CYS A 111 -11.47 -24.79 10.56
C CYS A 111 -12.92 -25.09 10.99
N SER A 112 -13.13 -25.64 12.18
CA SER A 112 -14.47 -25.97 12.70
C SER A 112 -15.27 -24.77 13.22
N GLU A 113 -14.61 -23.68 13.64
CA GLU A 113 -15.27 -22.54 14.29
C GLU A 113 -15.09 -21.20 13.57
N LYS A 114 -14.28 -21.14 12.50
CA LYS A 114 -13.90 -19.91 11.77
C LYS A 114 -15.05 -18.98 11.38
N GLU A 115 -16.24 -19.52 11.12
CA GLU A 115 -17.43 -18.75 10.68
C GLU A 115 -18.12 -18.01 11.82
N THR A 116 -17.79 -18.35 13.07
CA THR A 116 -18.36 -17.76 14.28
C THR A 116 -17.40 -16.83 15.01
N LEU A 117 -16.13 -16.81 14.59
CA LEU A 117 -15.09 -15.99 15.20
C LEU A 117 -15.32 -14.52 14.88
N THR A 118 -15.06 -13.67 15.88
CA THR A 118 -14.80 -12.26 15.62
C THR A 118 -13.48 -12.09 14.86
N ASP A 119 -13.30 -10.96 14.16
CA ASP A 119 -12.03 -10.65 13.50
C ASP A 119 -10.84 -10.77 14.47
N ASP A 120 -11.03 -10.31 15.71
CA ASP A 120 -9.99 -10.36 16.72
C ASP A 120 -9.56 -11.80 17.02
N GLU A 121 -10.51 -12.68 17.33
CA GLU A 121 -10.25 -14.09 17.60
C GLU A 121 -9.64 -14.78 16.40
N TYR A 122 -10.10 -14.46 15.19
CA TYR A 122 -9.62 -14.99 13.93
C TYR A 122 -8.13 -14.71 13.74
N TYR A 123 -7.68 -13.47 13.94
CA TYR A 123 -6.26 -13.14 13.79
C TYR A 123 -5.40 -13.58 14.98
N HIS A 124 -5.97 -13.71 16.18
CA HIS A 124 -5.27 -14.39 17.29
C HIS A 124 -5.06 -15.89 17.01
N TYR A 125 -5.92 -16.55 16.23
CA TYR A 125 -5.63 -17.89 15.71
C TYR A 125 -4.40 -17.92 14.82
N TYR A 126 -4.25 -16.92 13.94
CA TYR A 126 -3.08 -16.82 13.08
C TYR A 126 -1.80 -16.63 13.88
N ALA A 127 -1.83 -15.81 14.95
CA ALA A 127 -0.71 -15.69 15.88
C ALA A 127 -0.36 -17.04 16.53
N ARG A 128 -1.35 -17.77 17.07
CA ARG A 128 -1.14 -19.10 17.68
C ARG A 128 -0.51 -20.11 16.73
N MET A 129 -0.88 -20.11 15.45
CA MET A 129 -0.32 -21.02 14.44
C MET A 129 1.19 -20.80 14.22
N LEU A 130 1.64 -19.55 14.35
CA LEU A 130 3.05 -19.13 14.20
C LEU A 130 3.82 -19.00 15.52
N SER A 131 3.15 -19.16 16.66
CA SER A 131 3.78 -19.07 17.99
C SER A 131 4.97 -20.03 18.12
N GLY A 132 6.04 -19.55 18.78
CA GLY A 132 7.31 -20.26 18.97
C GLY A 132 8.28 -20.19 17.77
N MET A 133 7.87 -19.62 16.64
CA MET A 133 8.73 -19.37 15.49
C MET A 133 9.50 -18.06 15.65
N THR A 134 10.61 -17.90 14.96
CA THR A 134 11.26 -16.60 14.72
C THR A 134 10.52 -15.83 13.62
N ARG A 135 10.76 -14.52 13.55
CA ARG A 135 10.27 -13.68 12.43
C ARG A 135 10.67 -14.24 11.07
N GLU A 136 11.92 -14.70 10.95
CA GLU A 136 12.45 -15.19 9.67
C GLU A 136 11.77 -16.49 9.24
N GLU A 137 11.54 -17.43 10.16
CA GLU A 137 10.80 -18.65 9.85
C GLU A 137 9.37 -18.35 9.35
N ALA A 138 8.70 -17.35 9.93
CA ALA A 138 7.39 -16.91 9.47
C ALA A 138 7.45 -16.25 8.07
N ARG A 139 8.41 -15.36 7.83
CA ARG A 139 8.63 -14.72 6.52
C ARG A 139 8.86 -15.74 5.41
N GLN A 140 9.60 -16.80 5.71
CA GLN A 140 9.84 -17.91 4.78
C GLN A 140 8.55 -18.63 4.36
N ILE A 141 7.50 -18.65 5.18
CA ILE A 141 6.19 -19.21 4.79
C ILE A 141 5.57 -18.36 3.67
N GLY A 142 5.57 -17.04 3.83
CA GLY A 142 5.03 -16.09 2.87
C GLY A 142 5.75 -16.14 1.53
N ILE A 143 7.08 -15.97 1.52
CA ILE A 143 7.84 -15.90 0.26
C ILE A 143 7.86 -17.22 -0.52
N ARG A 144 7.88 -18.38 0.17
CA ARG A 144 7.76 -19.68 -0.50
C ARG A 144 6.40 -19.83 -1.18
N THR A 145 5.33 -19.35 -0.55
CA THR A 145 3.99 -19.38 -1.14
C THR A 145 3.90 -18.43 -2.33
N TYR A 146 4.46 -17.23 -2.18
CA TYR A 146 4.54 -16.26 -3.27
C TYR A 146 5.22 -16.83 -4.51
N ASN A 147 6.42 -17.38 -4.35
CA ASN A 147 7.20 -17.97 -5.44
C ASN A 147 6.50 -19.18 -6.07
N ARG A 148 5.69 -19.90 -5.30
CA ARG A 148 4.98 -21.08 -5.77
C ARG A 148 3.74 -20.73 -6.60
N CYS A 149 2.96 -19.73 -6.22
CA CYS A 149 1.64 -19.49 -6.83
C CYS A 149 1.17 -18.03 -6.94
N TYR A 150 1.93 -17.01 -6.54
CA TYR A 150 1.49 -15.60 -6.65
C TYR A 150 2.38 -14.69 -7.51
N THR A 151 3.53 -15.16 -8.01
CA THR A 151 4.42 -14.34 -8.87
C THR A 151 3.73 -13.82 -10.13
N SER A 152 2.83 -14.61 -10.73
CA SER A 152 2.02 -14.21 -11.89
C SER A 152 0.86 -13.27 -11.56
N LYS A 153 0.60 -13.01 -10.27
CA LYS A 153 -0.55 -12.22 -9.79
C LYS A 153 -0.16 -10.78 -9.44
N VAL A 154 1.09 -10.38 -9.68
CA VAL A 154 1.57 -9.01 -9.46
C VAL A 154 0.94 -8.04 -10.46
N PHE A 155 0.39 -6.94 -9.96
CA PHE A 155 -0.19 -5.89 -10.78
C PHE A 155 0.90 -4.98 -11.37
N THR A 156 1.21 -5.19 -12.65
CA THR A 156 2.29 -4.48 -13.36
C THR A 156 2.00 -2.98 -13.59
N ASP A 157 0.72 -2.62 -13.68
CA ASP A 157 0.25 -1.23 -13.68
C ASP A 157 0.61 -0.53 -12.35
N MET A 158 0.43 -1.22 -11.22
CA MET A 158 0.80 -0.71 -9.90
C MET A 158 2.31 -0.63 -9.69
N GLN A 159 3.11 -1.53 -10.27
CA GLN A 159 4.57 -1.37 -10.34
C GLN A 159 4.98 -0.08 -11.07
N THR A 160 4.26 0.24 -12.16
CA THR A 160 4.50 1.47 -12.94
C THR A 160 4.14 2.71 -12.11
N LEU A 161 2.99 2.70 -11.42
CA LEU A 161 2.60 3.77 -10.50
C LEU A 161 3.63 3.98 -9.38
N ILE A 162 4.06 2.91 -8.70
CA ILE A 162 5.08 2.96 -7.65
C ILE A 162 6.39 3.52 -8.18
N THR A 163 6.79 3.13 -9.39
CA THR A 163 7.99 3.67 -10.05
C THR A 163 7.88 5.18 -10.28
N ASN A 164 6.75 5.65 -10.77
CA ASN A 164 6.49 7.09 -10.92
C ASN A 164 6.54 7.82 -9.56
N LEU A 165 5.86 7.31 -8.54
CA LEU A 165 5.86 7.91 -7.21
C LEU A 165 7.28 8.00 -6.62
N LYS A 166 8.08 6.93 -6.73
CA LYS A 166 9.49 6.92 -6.29
C LYS A 166 10.32 7.99 -7.00
N ARG A 167 10.16 8.17 -8.32
CA ARG A 167 10.85 9.23 -9.09
C ARG A 167 10.52 10.64 -8.59
N HIS A 168 9.34 10.83 -8.01
CA HIS A 168 8.86 12.08 -7.43
C HIS A 168 9.11 12.19 -5.90
N ASN A 169 9.98 11.34 -5.36
CA ASN A 169 10.41 11.29 -3.96
C ASN A 169 9.30 10.93 -2.96
N PHE A 170 8.36 10.06 -3.36
CA PHE A 170 7.43 9.46 -2.41
C PHE A 170 8.05 8.29 -1.67
N GLU A 171 7.85 8.28 -0.35
CA GLU A 171 7.95 7.09 0.46
C GLU A 171 6.73 6.20 0.19
N ILE A 172 6.98 4.94 -0.14
CA ILE A 172 5.95 3.96 -0.46
C ILE A 172 5.78 3.04 0.75
N TRP A 173 4.53 2.88 1.19
CA TRP A 173 4.16 2.09 2.35
C TRP A 173 3.03 1.12 1.98
N VAL A 174 3.06 -0.08 2.57
CA VAL A 174 1.96 -1.04 2.49
C VAL A 174 1.24 -1.10 3.82
N VAL A 175 -0.09 -1.08 3.83
CA VAL A 175 -0.95 -1.24 5.00
C VAL A 175 -1.99 -2.31 4.69
N THR A 176 -1.66 -3.56 4.98
CA THR A 176 -2.48 -4.74 4.65
C THR A 176 -3.27 -5.25 5.86
N GLY A 177 -4.42 -5.87 5.61
CA GLY A 177 -5.16 -6.63 6.62
C GLY A 177 -4.56 -8.01 6.94
N SER A 178 -3.52 -8.42 6.21
CA SER A 178 -2.84 -9.71 6.34
C SER A 178 -1.71 -9.69 7.37
N LEU A 179 -1.17 -10.87 7.74
CA LEU A 179 -0.02 -10.96 8.64
C LEU A 179 1.21 -10.25 8.05
N GLU A 180 1.77 -9.30 8.81
CA GLU A 180 2.88 -8.46 8.35
C GLU A 180 4.04 -9.30 7.81
N LEU A 181 4.47 -10.30 8.60
CA LEU A 181 5.63 -11.14 8.31
C LEU A 181 5.49 -11.94 7.01
N LEU A 182 4.28 -12.32 6.61
CA LEU A 182 4.09 -13.08 5.36
C LEU A 182 4.26 -12.22 4.10
N TYR A 183 4.20 -10.89 4.24
CA TYR A 183 4.20 -9.95 3.11
C TYR A 183 5.48 -9.13 2.98
N GLN A 184 6.27 -8.97 4.05
CA GLN A 184 7.46 -8.09 4.01
C GLN A 184 8.40 -8.41 2.83
N GLN A 185 8.86 -9.66 2.74
CA GLN A 185 9.77 -10.05 1.65
C GLN A 185 9.05 -10.08 0.29
N VAL A 186 7.77 -10.47 0.26
CA VAL A 186 6.96 -10.51 -0.97
C VAL A 186 6.86 -9.12 -1.61
N CYS A 187 6.48 -8.10 -0.84
CA CYS A 187 6.38 -6.72 -1.33
C CYS A 187 7.75 -6.13 -1.70
N THR A 188 8.80 -6.55 -0.99
CA THR A 188 10.18 -6.16 -1.31
C THR A 188 10.60 -6.70 -2.67
N GLU A 189 10.42 -8.00 -2.91
CA GLU A 189 10.79 -8.63 -4.18
C GLU A 189 9.92 -8.14 -5.35
N ALA A 190 8.60 -8.00 -5.15
CA ALA A 190 7.68 -7.62 -6.21
C ALA A 190 7.71 -6.12 -6.57
N PHE A 191 7.96 -5.23 -5.59
CA PHE A 191 7.81 -3.77 -5.78
C PHE A 191 9.02 -2.94 -5.34
N GLY A 192 10.06 -3.58 -4.77
CA GLY A 192 11.21 -2.90 -4.18
C GLY A 192 10.82 -1.97 -3.02
N ILE A 193 9.77 -2.30 -2.27
CA ILE A 193 9.35 -1.53 -1.09
C ILE A 193 10.17 -2.05 0.11
N PRO A 194 10.82 -1.20 0.92
CA PRO A 194 11.58 -1.64 2.09
C PRO A 194 10.70 -2.42 3.07
N GLU A 195 11.24 -3.46 3.70
CA GLU A 195 10.47 -4.37 4.57
C GLU A 195 9.84 -3.70 5.79
N ASP A 196 10.50 -2.67 6.33
CA ASP A 196 10.01 -1.83 7.42
C ASP A 196 8.92 -0.85 6.99
N HIS A 197 8.67 -0.73 5.68
CA HIS A 197 7.55 0.01 5.10
C HIS A 197 6.31 -0.86 4.85
N ILE A 198 6.35 -2.16 5.17
CA ILE A 198 5.19 -3.05 5.11
C ILE A 198 4.62 -3.20 6.51
N ILE A 199 3.40 -2.69 6.68
CA ILE A 199 2.64 -2.76 7.91
C ILE A 199 1.47 -3.69 7.68
N GLY A 200 1.37 -4.72 8.52
CA GLY A 200 0.24 -5.63 8.56
C GLY A 200 -0.18 -5.93 9.98
N ILE A 201 -0.89 -7.04 10.16
CA ILE A 201 -1.18 -7.57 11.49
C ILE A 201 0.13 -8.10 12.07
N ARG A 202 0.57 -7.47 13.15
CA ARG A 202 1.80 -7.81 13.86
C ARG A 202 1.51 -8.83 14.95
N ILE A 203 2.35 -9.84 15.05
CA ILE A 203 2.36 -10.79 16.16
C ILE A 203 3.39 -10.29 17.18
N LYS A 204 3.04 -10.32 18.47
CA LYS A 204 3.95 -9.93 19.55
C LYS A 204 5.18 -10.84 19.57
N GLU A 205 6.31 -10.27 19.96
CA GLU A 205 7.58 -10.98 20.09
C GLU A 205 8.01 -11.03 21.56
N GLY A 206 8.36 -12.23 22.02
CA GLY A 206 8.90 -12.47 23.34
C GLY A 206 10.35 -11.98 23.47
N ALA A 207 10.83 -11.88 24.70
CA ALA A 207 12.22 -11.48 24.98
C ALA A 207 13.26 -12.47 24.42
N ASP A 208 12.84 -13.68 24.07
CA ASP A 208 13.64 -14.74 23.44
C ASP A 208 13.70 -14.64 21.90
N GLY A 209 13.08 -13.62 21.31
CA GLY A 209 13.01 -13.42 19.86
C GLY A 209 12.01 -14.34 19.15
N LYS A 210 11.09 -14.95 19.90
CA LYS A 210 10.05 -15.84 19.36
C LYS A 210 8.70 -15.15 19.30
N LEU A 211 7.93 -15.47 18.28
CA LEU A 211 6.56 -15.02 18.11
C LEU A 211 5.69 -15.62 19.22
N MET A 212 4.85 -14.78 19.81
CA MET A 212 3.87 -15.14 20.81
C MET A 212 2.54 -15.56 20.17
N ASP A 213 1.56 -15.93 20.97
CA ASP A 213 0.23 -16.36 20.55
C ASP A 213 -0.79 -15.22 20.46
N GLU A 214 -0.31 -13.97 20.45
CA GLU A 214 -1.14 -12.78 20.40
C GLU A 214 -0.68 -11.71 19.42
N CYS A 215 -1.65 -11.02 18.84
CA CYS A 215 -1.43 -9.88 17.95
C CYS A 215 -1.17 -8.58 18.73
N GLU A 216 -0.36 -7.70 18.15
CA GLU A 216 -0.19 -6.32 18.61
C GLU A 216 -1.34 -5.42 18.12
N ARG A 217 -1.63 -4.38 18.91
CA ARG A 217 -2.58 -3.33 18.50
C ARG A 217 -1.88 -2.15 17.82
N PRO A 218 -2.53 -1.50 16.86
CA PRO A 218 -3.83 -1.85 16.27
C PRO A 218 -3.71 -3.04 15.31
N LEU A 219 -4.80 -3.83 15.18
CA LEU A 219 -4.95 -4.68 14.00
C LEU A 219 -5.18 -3.76 12.79
N SER A 220 -4.51 -4.03 11.67
CA SER A 220 -4.57 -3.22 10.46
C SER A 220 -5.82 -3.53 9.60
N LEU A 221 -6.99 -3.58 10.24
CA LEU A 221 -8.30 -3.83 9.63
C LEU A 221 -9.13 -2.55 9.67
N GLU A 222 -9.81 -2.19 8.57
CA GLU A 222 -10.72 -1.04 8.50
C GLU A 222 -10.12 0.23 9.12
N ALA A 223 -10.79 0.85 10.12
CA ALA A 223 -10.29 2.00 10.86
C ALA A 223 -8.93 1.74 11.56
N GLY A 224 -8.61 0.49 11.87
CA GLY A 224 -7.31 0.03 12.34
C GLY A 224 -6.17 0.30 11.36
N LYS A 225 -6.42 0.33 10.04
CA LYS A 225 -5.42 0.79 9.05
C LYS A 225 -5.02 2.25 9.30
N VAL A 226 -5.98 3.12 9.62
CA VAL A 226 -5.69 4.53 9.97
C VAL A 226 -4.89 4.62 11.26
N ASN A 227 -5.22 3.80 12.26
CA ASN A 227 -4.46 3.74 13.52
C ASN A 227 -3.02 3.26 13.28
N ALA A 228 -2.82 2.29 12.38
CA ALA A 228 -1.50 1.79 12.01
C ALA A 228 -0.68 2.88 11.30
N ILE A 229 -1.28 3.61 10.37
CA ILE A 229 -0.65 4.77 9.70
C ILE A 229 -0.19 5.81 10.74
N LYS A 230 -1.07 6.18 11.67
CA LYS A 230 -0.74 7.14 12.73
C LYS A 230 0.39 6.66 13.64
N LYS A 231 0.38 5.37 14.00
CA LYS A 231 1.36 4.77 14.93
C LYS A 231 2.75 4.61 14.30
N TYR A 232 2.82 4.10 13.07
CA TYR A 232 4.07 3.64 12.48
C TYR A 232 4.63 4.58 11.39
N ILE A 233 3.77 5.28 10.65
CA ILE A 233 4.21 6.19 9.58
C ILE A 233 4.34 7.62 10.10
N GLY A 234 3.40 8.04 10.96
CA GLY A 234 3.41 9.34 11.63
C GLY A 234 3.08 10.54 10.74
N VAL A 235 2.70 10.31 9.48
CA VAL A 235 2.31 11.37 8.53
C VAL A 235 1.05 10.94 7.79
N LYS A 236 0.13 11.89 7.58
CA LYS A 236 -1.09 11.67 6.82
C LYS A 236 -0.74 11.50 5.32
N PRO A 237 -1.03 10.36 4.67
CA PRO A 237 -0.62 10.09 3.30
C PRO A 237 -1.20 11.09 2.32
N LEU A 238 -0.45 11.42 1.27
CA LEU A 238 -0.96 12.21 0.14
C LEU A 238 -1.72 11.32 -0.84
N LEU A 239 -1.33 10.06 -0.97
CA LEU A 239 -2.00 9.06 -1.80
C LEU A 239 -2.38 7.83 -0.97
N ALA A 240 -3.58 7.31 -1.19
CA ALA A 240 -3.97 5.98 -0.73
C ALA A 240 -4.60 5.16 -1.86
N ALA A 241 -4.21 3.89 -1.94
CA ALA A 241 -4.81 2.92 -2.85
C ALA A 241 -5.37 1.71 -2.11
N GLY A 242 -6.53 1.22 -2.56
CA GLY A 242 -7.19 0.02 -2.03
C GLY A 242 -8.10 -0.61 -3.08
N ASN A 243 -8.88 -1.61 -2.68
CA ASN A 243 -9.82 -2.31 -3.55
C ASN A 243 -11.17 -2.60 -2.87
N SER A 244 -11.20 -2.59 -1.54
CA SER A 244 -12.29 -3.18 -0.76
C SER A 244 -12.94 -2.20 0.21
N ARG A 245 -14.02 -2.64 0.87
CA ARG A 245 -14.59 -1.91 2.00
C ARG A 245 -13.59 -1.76 3.15
N GLY A 246 -12.67 -2.71 3.33
CA GLY A 246 -11.64 -2.66 4.37
C GLY A 246 -10.66 -1.49 4.23
N ASP A 247 -10.61 -0.85 3.05
CA ASP A 247 -9.70 0.26 2.76
C ASP A 247 -10.36 1.64 2.89
N LEU A 248 -11.68 1.68 3.09
CA LEU A 248 -12.47 2.91 3.06
C LEU A 248 -11.88 4.00 3.97
N GLU A 249 -11.65 3.67 5.24
CA GLU A 249 -11.16 4.61 6.25
C GLU A 249 -9.73 5.08 5.94
N MET A 250 -8.86 4.18 5.46
CA MET A 250 -7.51 4.53 5.02
C MET A 250 -7.54 5.51 3.86
N MET A 251 -8.38 5.24 2.86
CA MET A 251 -8.50 6.07 1.67
C MET A 251 -9.14 7.43 1.98
N GLN A 252 -10.18 7.47 2.81
CA GLN A 252 -10.78 8.71 3.31
C GLN A 252 -9.78 9.52 4.16
N TYR A 253 -8.88 8.83 4.86
CA TYR A 253 -7.82 9.47 5.63
C TYR A 253 -6.70 10.06 4.75
N ALA A 254 -6.54 9.69 3.48
CA ALA A 254 -5.54 10.31 2.61
C ALA A 254 -5.92 11.75 2.20
N GLN A 255 -4.92 12.61 2.07
CA GLN A 255 -5.11 14.06 1.86
C GLN A 255 -5.47 14.42 0.43
N SER A 256 -4.92 13.71 -0.55
CA SER A 256 -5.01 14.11 -1.95
C SER A 256 -5.60 12.99 -2.80
N LEU A 257 -4.79 12.28 -3.58
CA LEU A 257 -5.26 11.31 -4.56
C LEU A 257 -5.69 9.99 -3.91
N LYS A 258 -6.81 9.44 -4.35
CA LYS A 258 -7.28 8.10 -3.99
C LYS A 258 -7.31 7.25 -5.24
N ILE A 259 -7.01 5.96 -5.09
CA ILE A 259 -7.11 4.99 -6.18
C ILE A 259 -7.89 3.80 -5.65
N ILE A 260 -8.95 3.39 -6.35
CA ILE A 260 -9.62 2.13 -6.06
C ILE A 260 -9.61 1.20 -7.27
N LEU A 261 -9.17 -0.03 -7.04
CA LEU A 261 -9.12 -1.08 -8.05
C LEU A 261 -10.28 -2.05 -7.86
N ASN A 262 -10.89 -2.50 -8.95
CA ASN A 262 -11.93 -3.53 -8.94
C ASN A 262 -13.04 -3.34 -7.87
N PRO A 263 -13.52 -2.10 -7.59
CA PRO A 263 -14.44 -1.89 -6.48
C PRO A 263 -15.76 -2.63 -6.69
N ASN A 264 -16.29 -3.22 -5.62
CA ASN A 264 -17.60 -3.86 -5.64
C ASN A 264 -18.70 -2.85 -6.05
N ASP A 265 -19.54 -3.26 -7.00
CA ASP A 265 -20.68 -2.49 -7.50
C ASP A 265 -22.03 -3.20 -7.35
N THR A 266 -22.09 -4.24 -6.52
CA THR A 266 -23.29 -5.06 -6.34
C THR A 266 -23.91 -4.88 -4.96
N ARG A 267 -23.10 -4.63 -3.94
CA ARG A 267 -23.55 -4.48 -2.54
C ARG A 267 -23.56 -3.00 -2.14
N ALA A 268 -24.75 -2.48 -1.85
CA ALA A 268 -24.89 -1.19 -1.20
C ALA A 268 -24.44 -1.27 0.27
N LEU A 269 -23.85 -0.19 0.77
CA LEU A 269 -23.37 -0.10 2.15
C LEU A 269 -23.97 1.12 2.85
N ASP A 270 -24.54 0.90 4.03
CA ASP A 270 -25.22 1.96 4.80
C ASP A 270 -24.27 3.10 5.17
N VAL A 271 -23.03 2.77 5.53
CA VAL A 271 -21.97 3.74 5.82
C VAL A 271 -21.65 4.65 4.62
N LEU A 272 -22.02 4.25 3.40
CA LEU A 272 -21.85 5.01 2.16
C LEU A 272 -23.17 5.69 1.72
N GLY A 273 -24.17 5.75 2.60
CA GLY A 273 -25.49 6.29 2.28
C GLY A 273 -26.26 5.44 1.27
N GLY A 274 -26.13 4.11 1.35
CA GLY A 274 -26.79 3.17 0.44
C GLY A 274 -26.15 3.08 -0.94
N LYS A 275 -24.96 3.66 -1.14
CA LYS A 275 -24.18 3.51 -2.38
C LYS A 275 -23.35 2.23 -2.34
N THR A 276 -23.06 1.70 -3.53
CA THR A 276 -22.01 0.70 -3.69
C THR A 276 -20.65 1.36 -3.52
N LEU A 277 -19.61 0.56 -3.26
CA LEU A 277 -18.25 1.10 -3.11
C LEU A 277 -17.79 1.81 -4.38
N LYS A 278 -18.08 1.22 -5.55
CA LYS A 278 -17.79 1.85 -6.85
C LYS A 278 -18.50 3.19 -7.02
N LYS A 279 -19.82 3.26 -6.80
CA LYS A 279 -20.59 4.50 -6.94
C LYS A 279 -20.16 5.58 -5.96
N TYR A 280 -19.76 5.20 -4.74
CA TYR A 280 -19.24 6.13 -3.76
C TYR A 280 -17.95 6.80 -4.26
N TRP A 281 -16.97 6.00 -4.71
CA TRP A 281 -15.68 6.52 -5.15
C TRP A 281 -15.73 7.22 -6.51
N GLN A 282 -16.60 6.81 -7.43
CA GLN A 282 -16.84 7.53 -8.67
C GLN A 282 -17.38 8.95 -8.47
N ALA A 283 -17.98 9.24 -7.31
CA ALA A 283 -18.46 10.58 -6.98
C ALA A 283 -17.37 11.50 -6.40
N ASP A 284 -16.20 10.96 -6.01
CA ASP A 284 -15.07 11.75 -5.53
C ASP A 284 -14.16 12.14 -6.70
N SER A 285 -14.11 13.44 -7.02
CA SER A 285 -13.25 13.97 -8.10
C SER A 285 -11.74 13.72 -7.89
N ASN A 286 -11.33 13.42 -6.66
CA ASN A 286 -9.95 13.07 -6.32
C ASN A 286 -9.73 11.55 -6.25
N CYS A 287 -10.68 10.75 -6.70
CA CYS A 287 -10.54 9.30 -6.78
C CYS A 287 -10.44 8.82 -8.22
N ILE A 288 -9.40 8.04 -8.49
CA ILE A 288 -9.27 7.25 -9.70
C ILE A 288 -9.92 5.89 -9.45
N VAL A 289 -10.79 5.48 -10.36
CA VAL A 289 -11.42 4.15 -10.35
C VAL A 289 -10.95 3.40 -11.58
N GLU A 290 -10.18 2.33 -11.39
CA GLU A 290 -9.61 1.53 -12.47
C GLU A 290 -9.85 0.03 -12.23
N GLN A 291 -9.45 -0.79 -13.19
CA GLN A 291 -9.51 -2.25 -13.08
C GLN A 291 -8.09 -2.83 -13.12
N ALA A 292 -7.87 -3.87 -12.34
CA ALA A 292 -6.66 -4.69 -12.38
C ALA A 292 -7.02 -6.14 -12.71
N LEU A 293 -6.10 -6.86 -13.34
CA LEU A 293 -6.32 -8.26 -13.71
C LEU A 293 -6.26 -9.17 -12.47
N ASP A 294 -7.40 -9.30 -11.79
CA ASP A 294 -7.56 -10.15 -10.61
C ASP A 294 -8.56 -11.27 -10.90
N ILE A 295 -8.04 -12.43 -11.28
CA ILE A 295 -8.81 -13.57 -11.76
C ILE A 295 -8.36 -14.85 -11.06
N ASP A 296 -9.27 -15.82 -11.02
CA ASP A 296 -8.91 -17.20 -10.75
C ASP A 296 -7.97 -17.70 -11.86
N ASP A 297 -6.83 -18.25 -11.47
CA ASP A 297 -5.78 -18.74 -12.36
C ASP A 297 -5.83 -20.26 -12.54
N GLY A 298 -6.82 -20.94 -11.93
CA GLY A 298 -6.97 -22.39 -11.98
C GLY A 298 -5.89 -23.15 -11.19
N TYR A 299 -5.07 -22.46 -10.39
CA TYR A 299 -4.07 -23.11 -9.55
C TYR A 299 -4.77 -23.95 -8.45
N PRO A 300 -4.27 -25.16 -8.14
CA PRO A 300 -4.88 -26.03 -7.13
C PRO A 300 -4.52 -25.59 -5.70
N TYR A 301 -5.04 -24.45 -5.27
CA TYR A 301 -4.81 -23.88 -3.93
C TYR A 301 -5.22 -24.86 -2.83
N PHE A 302 -4.42 -24.93 -1.77
CA PHE A 302 -4.77 -25.72 -0.58
C PHE A 302 -6.06 -25.23 0.05
N CYS A 303 -6.31 -23.92 0.06
CA CYS A 303 -7.55 -23.32 0.56
C CYS A 303 -8.82 -23.96 -0.05
N HIS A 304 -8.75 -24.41 -1.30
CA HIS A 304 -9.87 -25.13 -1.92
C HIS A 304 -10.17 -26.48 -1.25
N THR A 305 -9.14 -27.20 -0.81
CA THR A 305 -9.29 -28.54 -0.19
C THR A 305 -9.97 -28.51 1.18
N ILE A 306 -10.00 -27.34 1.82
CA ILE A 306 -10.64 -27.12 3.12
C ILE A 306 -11.96 -26.34 3.00
N ASN A 307 -12.48 -26.17 1.78
CA ASN A 307 -13.70 -25.40 1.49
C ASN A 307 -13.67 -23.98 2.06
N LEU A 308 -12.52 -23.30 1.98
CA LEU A 308 -12.47 -21.87 2.29
C LEU A 308 -13.34 -21.11 1.25
N PRO A 309 -14.16 -20.13 1.66
CA PRO A 309 -14.86 -19.27 0.70
C PRO A 309 -13.86 -18.52 -0.19
N GLN A 310 -14.20 -18.38 -1.48
CA GLN A 310 -13.41 -17.60 -2.44
C GLN A 310 -13.70 -16.10 -2.33
N ASN A 311 -12.74 -15.28 -2.75
CA ASN A 311 -12.78 -13.81 -2.74
C ASN A 311 -13.56 -13.15 -3.91
#